data_AF-A0A2G9TFS9-F1
#
_entry.id   AF-A0A2G9TFS9-F1
#
_cell.length_a   1.000
_cell.length_b   1.000
_cell.length_c   1.000
_cell.angle_alpha   90.00
_cell.angle_beta   90.00
_cell.angle_gamma   90.00
#
_symmetry.space_group_name_H-M   'P 1'
#
loop_
_entity.id
_entity.type
_entity.pdbx_description
1 polymer ?
#
loop_
_entity_poly.entity_id
_entity_poly.type
_entity_poly.pdbx_seq_one_letter_code
_entity_poly.pdbx_strand_id
1 'polypeptide(L)'
;MSAPGAPAGATETDMKTFRDFLMQYNNVTEQCFGACVNDLTTRTVSEKEEKCSTNCLDKYLKMTQRVSLRFQEHQLLSADVQGAPISRT
;
A
#
# COMPACT_ATOMS: atom_id res chain seq x y z
N MET A 1 -28.10 10.96 35.19
CA MET A 1 -26.89 11.42 34.49
C MET A 1 -26.43 10.30 33.57
N SER A 2 -26.99 10.27 32.37
CA SER A 2 -26.67 9.24 31.36
C SER A 2 -25.57 9.80 30.46
N ALA A 3 -24.41 9.14 30.44
CA ALA A 3 -23.38 9.43 29.46
C ALA A 3 -23.78 8.82 28.10
N PRO A 4 -23.81 9.59 27.00
CA PRO A 4 -24.19 9.09 25.69
C PRO A 4 -22.99 8.46 24.96
N GLY A 5 -23.21 7.24 24.47
CA GLY A 5 -22.58 6.55 23.35
C GLY A 5 -21.22 7.02 22.84
N ALA A 6 -20.17 6.26 23.16
CA ALA A 6 -19.00 6.14 22.30
C ALA A 6 -19.35 5.23 21.10
N PRO A 7 -18.96 5.57 19.85
CA PRO A 7 -19.22 4.73 18.70
C PRO A 7 -18.26 3.55 18.74
N ALA A 8 -18.78 2.34 18.93
CA ALA A 8 -18.01 1.08 18.95
C ALA A 8 -17.37 0.70 17.58
N GLY A 9 -17.39 1.58 16.58
CA GLY A 9 -16.90 1.31 15.22
C GLY A 9 -15.50 1.85 14.88
N ALA A 10 -14.92 2.73 15.70
CA ALA A 10 -13.61 3.32 15.44
C ALA A 10 -12.46 2.30 15.61
N THR A 11 -12.52 1.49 16.67
CA THR A 11 -11.45 0.54 17.02
C THR A 11 -11.31 -0.61 16.00
N GLU A 12 -12.42 -1.08 15.42
CA GLU A 12 -12.34 -2.17 14.43
C GLU A 12 -11.74 -1.71 13.09
N THR A 13 -12.05 -0.48 12.66
CA THR A 13 -11.46 0.08 11.44
C THR A 13 -9.97 0.35 11.63
N ASP A 14 -9.57 0.86 12.79
CA ASP A 14 -8.16 1.08 13.16
C ASP A 14 -7.37 -0.24 13.26
N MET A 15 -7.98 -1.30 13.77
CA MET A 15 -7.34 -2.63 13.80
C MET A 15 -7.16 -3.22 12.40
N LYS A 16 -8.11 -3.00 11.48
CA LYS A 16 -7.99 -3.44 10.09
C LYS A 16 -6.88 -2.70 9.36
N THR A 17 -6.83 -1.37 9.45
CA THR A 17 -5.79 -0.56 8.81
C THR A 17 -4.39 -0.90 9.34
N PHE A 18 -4.25 -1.16 10.64
CA PHE A 18 -2.99 -1.59 11.22
C PHE A 18 -2.56 -2.98 10.73
N ARG A 19 -3.50 -3.92 10.61
CA ARG A 19 -3.23 -5.24 10.04
C ARG A 19 -2.75 -5.14 8.59
N ASP A 20 -3.42 -4.33 7.78
CA ASP A 20 -3.07 -4.12 6.38
C ASP A 20 -1.69 -3.48 6.24
N PHE A 21 -1.36 -2.53 7.12
CA PHE A 21 -0.02 -1.95 7.20
C PHE A 21 1.05 -3.02 7.47
N LEU A 22 0.83 -3.91 8.45
CA LEU A 22 1.79 -4.97 8.77
C LEU A 22 1.97 -5.98 7.63
N MET A 23 0.89 -6.32 6.92
CA MET A 23 0.99 -7.16 5.73
C MET A 23 1.83 -6.48 4.64
N GLN A 24 1.62 -5.19 4.41
CA GLN A 24 2.38 -4.42 3.44
C GLN A 24 3.85 -4.26 3.83
N TYR A 25 4.12 -4.06 5.13
CA TYR A 25 5.48 -4.00 5.68
C TYR A 25 6.25 -5.28 5.41
N ASN A 26 5.64 -6.45 5.67
CA ASN A 26 6.29 -7.73 5.41
C ASN A 26 6.56 -7.94 3.91
N ASN A 27 5.58 -7.61 3.06
CA ASN A 27 5.70 -7.74 1.61
C ASN A 27 6.84 -6.87 1.03
N VAL A 28 6.90 -5.59 1.39
CA VAL A 28 7.97 -4.70 0.90
C VAL A 28 9.34 -5.12 1.43
N THR A 29 9.40 -5.61 2.67
CA THR A 29 10.66 -6.07 3.27
C THR A 29 11.22 -7.28 2.53
N GLU A 30 10.38 -8.28 2.23
CA GLU A 30 10.79 -9.47 1.46
C GLU A 30 11.25 -9.09 0.05
N GLN A 31 10.50 -8.23 -0.64
CA GLN A 31 10.84 -7.80 -2.00
C GLN A 31 12.16 -7.02 -2.05
N CYS A 32 12.36 -6.08 -1.12
CA CYS A 32 13.59 -5.30 -1.08
C CYS A 32 14.79 -6.13 -0.63
N PHE A 33 14.61 -7.07 0.30
CA PHE A 33 15.65 -8.00 0.67
C PHE A 33 16.11 -8.83 -0.55
N GLY A 34 15.17 -9.45 -1.26
CA GLY A 34 15.47 -10.27 -2.44
C GLY A 34 16.08 -9.49 -3.61
N ALA A 35 15.77 -8.20 -3.74
CA ALA A 35 16.31 -7.35 -4.80
C ALA A 35 17.67 -6.73 -4.48
N CYS A 36 17.92 -6.41 -3.19
CA CYS A 36 19.05 -5.58 -2.79
C CYS A 36 20.13 -6.33 -2.03
N VAL A 37 19.80 -7.31 -1.19
CA VAL A 37 20.79 -8.03 -0.39
C VAL A 37 21.34 -9.18 -1.23
N ASN A 38 22.57 -9.02 -1.70
CA ASN A 38 23.20 -9.95 -2.64
C ASN A 38 24.61 -10.37 -2.23
N ASP A 39 25.22 -9.68 -1.27
CA ASP A 39 26.51 -10.05 -0.71
C ASP A 39 26.32 -10.71 0.67
N LEU A 40 26.38 -12.03 0.69
CA LEU A 40 26.22 -12.84 1.90
C LEU A 40 27.58 -13.26 2.51
N THR A 41 28.67 -12.57 2.16
CA THR A 41 30.01 -12.88 2.70
C THR A 41 30.23 -12.30 4.09
N THR A 42 29.42 -11.31 4.50
CA THR A 42 29.50 -10.68 5.83
C THR A 42 28.14 -10.65 6.51
N ARG A 43 28.12 -10.47 7.84
CA ARG A 43 26.88 -10.29 8.63
C ARG A 43 26.38 -8.84 8.63
N THR A 44 27.11 -7.94 7.98
CA THR A 44 26.82 -6.50 7.95
C THR A 44 26.28 -6.12 6.59
N VAL A 45 25.22 -5.31 6.57
CA VAL A 45 24.70 -4.75 5.31
C VAL A 45 25.72 -3.75 4.78
N SER A 46 26.14 -3.92 3.52
CA SER A 46 27.07 -2.97 2.91
C SER A 46 26.38 -1.65 2.56
N GLU A 47 27.14 -0.55 2.45
CA GLU A 47 26.58 0.77 2.07
C GLU A 47 25.80 0.73 0.74
N LYS A 48 26.21 -0.15 -0.19
CA LYS A 48 25.52 -0.34 -1.47
C LYS A 48 24.14 -0.98 -1.28
N GLU A 49 24.06 -2.01 -0.45
CA GLU A 49 22.80 -2.71 -0.14
C GLU A 49 21.86 -1.83 0.69
N GLU A 50 22.39 -1.03 1.62
CA GLU A 50 21.62 -0.05 2.39
C GLU A 50 21.00 1.02 1.47
N LYS A 51 21.82 1.60 0.58
CA LYS A 51 21.35 2.57 -0.42
C LYS A 51 20.34 1.95 -1.37
N CYS A 52 20.56 0.70 -1.81
CA CYS A 52 19.59 -0.03 -2.63
C CYS A 52 18.26 -0.20 -1.89
N SER A 53 18.29 -0.66 -0.64
CA SER A 53 17.09 -0.92 0.17
C SER A 53 16.26 0.34 0.39
N THR A 54 16.90 1.47 0.69
CA THR A 54 16.23 2.77 0.82
C THR A 54 15.55 3.20 -0.48
N ASN A 55 16.25 3.07 -1.62
CA ASN A 55 15.69 3.39 -2.92
C ASN A 55 14.56 2.42 -3.32
N CYS A 56 14.68 1.14 -2.95
CA CYS A 56 13.66 0.13 -3.19
C CYS A 56 12.35 0.49 -2.50
N LEU A 57 12.41 0.86 -1.22
CA LEU A 57 11.23 1.29 -0.46
C LEU A 57 10.57 2.51 -1.10
N ASP A 58 11.34 3.56 -1.39
CA ASP A 58 10.81 4.78 -2.03
C ASP A 58 10.17 4.48 -3.39
N LYS A 59 10.83 3.66 -4.21
CA LYS A 59 10.29 3.20 -5.50
C LYS A 59 9.00 2.41 -5.33
N TYR A 60 8.95 1.51 -4.35
CA TYR A 60 7.78 0.68 -4.06
C TYR A 60 6.57 1.52 -3.64
N LEU A 61 6.77 2.50 -2.75
CA LEU A 61 5.71 3.41 -2.32
C LEU A 61 5.19 4.25 -3.48
N LYS A 62 6.09 4.87 -4.26
CA LYS A 62 5.72 5.66 -5.44
C LYS A 62 5.00 4.83 -6.50
N MET A 63 5.45 3.59 -6.72
CA MET A 63 4.78 2.65 -7.63
C MET A 63 3.38 2.31 -7.13
N THR A 64 3.23 1.94 -5.86
CA THR A 64 1.94 1.59 -5.26
C THR A 64 0.93 2.73 -5.39
N GLN A 65 1.36 3.97 -5.13
CA GLN A 65 0.52 5.16 -5.32
C GLN A 65 0.12 5.35 -6.78
N ARG A 66 1.06 5.22 -7.73
CA ARG A 66 0.77 5.37 -9.17
C ARG A 66 -0.18 4.29 -9.67
N VAL A 67 0.00 3.04 -9.28
CA VAL A 67 -0.88 1.92 -9.66
C VAL A 67 -2.28 2.16 -9.09
N SER A 68 -2.40 2.60 -7.84
CA SER A 68 -3.69 2.89 -7.21
C SER A 68 -4.47 3.98 -7.97
N LEU A 69 -3.79 5.04 -8.42
CA LEU A 69 -4.41 6.08 -9.26
C LEU A 69 -4.96 5.53 -10.57
N ARG A 70 -4.17 4.72 -11.29
CA ARG A 70 -4.60 4.12 -12.57
C ARG A 70 -5.73 3.11 -12.37
N PHE A 71 -5.71 2.37 -11.27
CA PHE A 71 -6.79 1.47 -10.91
C PHE A 71 -8.09 2.24 -10.67
N GLN A 72 -8.04 3.34 -9.91
CA GLN A 72 -9.22 4.19 -9.69
C GLN A 72 -9.77 4.76 -11.00
N GLU A 73 -8.92 5.27 -11.90
CA GLU A 73 -9.32 5.73 -13.24
C GLU A 73 -10.07 4.63 -14.00
N HIS A 74 -9.56 3.40 -14.00
CA HIS A 74 -10.20 2.27 -14.66
C HIS A 74 -11.55 1.88 -14.03
N GLN A 75 -11.66 1.92 -12.70
CA GLN A 75 -12.92 1.64 -12.00
C GLN A 75 -14.02 2.64 -12.40
N LEU A 76 -13.67 3.93 -12.52
CA LEU A 76 -14.61 4.97 -12.97
C LEU A 76 -15.07 4.72 -14.42
N LEU A 77 -14.14 4.47 -15.34
CA LEU A 77 -14.46 4.15 -16.74
C LEU A 77 -15.34 2.89 -16.86
N SER A 78 -15.08 1.87 -16.04
CA SER A 78 -15.86 0.63 -16.05
C SER A 78 -17.28 0.83 -15.51
N ALA A 79 -17.43 1.71 -14.53
CA ALA A 79 -18.74 2.09 -13.97
C ALA A 79 -19.58 2.86 -15.00
N ASP A 80 -18.98 3.77 -15.77
CA ASP A 80 -19.66 4.50 -16.86
C ASP A 80 -20.17 3.55 -17.97
N VAL A 81 -19.45 2.47 -18.25
CA VAL A 81 -19.85 1.48 -19.27
C VAL A 81 -20.95 0.52 -18.77
N GLN A 82 -21.00 0.24 -17.47
CA GLN A 82 -21.98 -0.67 -16.86
C GLN A 82 -23.31 -0.01 -16.48
N GLY A 83 -23.42 1.32 -16.57
CA GLY A 83 -24.61 2.09 -16.20
C GLY A 83 -25.13 3.04 -17.29
N ALA A 84 -25.92 2.52 -18.24
CA ALA A 84 -26.93 3.24 -19.05
C ALA A 84 -26.45 4.35 -20.03
N PRO A 85 -27.17 4.59 -21.15
CA PRO A 85 -26.82 5.66 -22.07
C PRO A 85 -26.96 7.01 -21.34
N ILE A 86 -25.92 7.84 -21.43
CA ILE A 86 -26.06 9.28 -21.17
C ILE A 86 -27.11 9.78 -22.18
N SER A 87 -28.35 9.94 -21.74
CA SER A 87 -29.37 10.64 -22.49
C SER A 87 -28.91 12.09 -22.60
N ARG A 88 -28.14 12.38 -23.64
CA ARG A 88 -27.93 13.74 -24.14
C ARG A 88 -29.26 14.19 -24.74
N THR A 89 -30.08 14.81 -23.91
CA THR A 89 -31.15 15.74 -24.29
C THR A 89 -31.12 16.88 -23.32
#